data_AF-A0A7C1R2R9-F1
#
_entry.id   AF-A0A7C1R2R9-F1
#
_cell.length_a   1.000
_cell.length_b   1.000
_cell.length_c   1.000
_cell.angle_alpha   90.00
_cell.angle_beta   90.00
_cell.angle_gamma   90.00
#
_symmetry.space_group_name_H-M   'P 1'
#
loop_
_entity.id
_entity.type
_entity.pdbx_description
1 polymer ?
#
loop_
_entity_poly.entity_id
_entity_poly.type
_entity_poly.pdbx_seq_one_letter_code
_entity_poly.pdbx_strand_id
1 'polypeptide(L)'
;AWVGVSISLHQLLTLYPERPQARMAAVQKFIVSRFGDALVVGGVVLLYLHNGTFYLPDMILAQNAAPSSSLALTFASVAFALAAILKCAQIPFHGWLLRVMEAPTPVSALLHAGVINLGGFLWLRLFPVFDGFTVGHLILLVIGGLTAVIAVLTMMTQYSVKHALAWSTCSQMGFMLFEIGMGAYTLALLHLLAHSLYKAHSFLASGRTVKASAVGVFARERSFSGLFWALLTGGLSAAILLQFPALIEGNVVFGALLVLAVSSAVIAVPPGATTLSRARIALLALLLVPAYGVLHALVGPAVPDHAQFEIPFVAYGIALAFMGVLVSMSALILHGGQSRLSRDLWKHFSKGLYLELMFDRVTHRLASEALNAPNMLKRIPHHPFTMEKRS
;
A
#
# COMPACT_ATOMS: atom_id res chain seq x y z
N ALA A 1 -15.49 16.32 -5.78
CA ALA A 1 -15.38 14.85 -5.67
C ALA A 1 -14.62 14.41 -4.41
N TRP A 2 -13.33 14.75 -4.25
CA TRP A 2 -12.46 14.31 -3.14
C TRP A 2 -13.08 14.45 -1.74
N VAL A 3 -13.61 15.63 -1.41
CA VAL A 3 -14.30 15.90 -0.14
C VAL A 3 -15.62 15.14 -0.03
N GLY A 4 -16.39 15.05 -1.12
CA GLY A 4 -17.68 14.36 -1.18
C GLY A 4 -17.57 12.86 -0.91
N VAL A 5 -16.55 12.19 -1.45
CA VAL A 5 -16.25 10.78 -1.13
C VAL A 5 -16.00 10.62 0.37
N SER A 6 -15.24 11.53 0.99
CA SER A 6 -14.97 11.44 2.42
C SER A 6 -16.22 11.61 3.29
N ILE A 7 -17.10 12.56 2.94
CA ILE A 7 -18.36 12.81 3.65
C ILE A 7 -19.31 11.60 3.49
N SER A 8 -19.47 11.11 2.25
CA SER A 8 -20.33 9.95 1.97
C SER A 8 -19.83 8.70 2.70
N LEU A 9 -18.52 8.47 2.70
CA LEU A 9 -17.92 7.38 3.46
C LEU A 9 -18.19 7.53 4.95
N HIS A 10 -18.10 8.74 5.52
CA HIS A 10 -18.39 8.93 6.95
C HIS A 10 -19.79 8.44 7.33
N GLN A 11 -20.81 8.73 6.50
CA GLN A 11 -22.18 8.23 6.72
C GLN A 11 -22.25 6.69 6.66
N LEU A 12 -21.53 6.07 5.71
CA LEU A 12 -21.48 4.60 5.61
C LEU A 12 -20.79 3.96 6.82
N LEU A 13 -19.80 4.62 7.40
CA LEU A 13 -19.12 4.15 8.61
C LEU A 13 -20.00 4.25 9.86
N THR A 14 -20.90 5.24 9.90
CA THR A 14 -21.84 5.46 11.01
C THR A 14 -23.22 4.87 10.75
N LEU A 15 -23.35 3.90 9.84
CA LEU A 15 -24.62 3.24 9.51
C LEU A 15 -25.31 2.62 10.74
N TYR A 16 -24.51 2.11 11.70
CA TYR A 16 -24.99 1.58 12.97
C TYR A 16 -24.56 2.52 14.12
N PRO A 17 -25.31 3.62 14.37
CA PRO A 17 -24.92 4.66 15.33
C PRO A 17 -24.86 4.16 16.78
N GLU A 18 -25.57 3.07 17.09
CA GLU A 18 -25.58 2.45 18.41
C GLU A 18 -24.21 1.87 18.82
N ARG A 19 -23.30 1.67 17.86
CA ARG A 19 -21.94 1.17 18.13
C ARG A 19 -21.00 2.33 18.42
N PRO A 20 -20.56 2.52 19.68
CA PRO A 20 -19.71 3.66 20.03
C PRO A 20 -18.31 3.56 19.41
N GLN A 21 -17.81 2.33 19.17
CA GLN A 21 -16.51 2.11 18.54
C GLN A 21 -16.51 2.55 17.07
N ALA A 22 -17.53 2.18 16.29
CA ALA A 22 -17.73 2.65 14.93
C ALA A 22 -17.79 4.19 14.84
N ARG A 23 -18.49 4.85 15.76
CA ARG A 23 -18.55 6.32 15.82
C ARG A 23 -17.19 6.95 16.11
N MET A 24 -16.46 6.40 17.08
CA MET A 24 -15.11 6.88 17.41
C MET A 24 -14.17 6.75 16.21
N ALA A 25 -14.15 5.58 15.56
CA ALA A 25 -13.33 5.33 14.38
C ALA A 25 -13.69 6.26 13.21
N ALA A 26 -14.99 6.50 12.99
CA ALA A 26 -15.47 7.40 11.94
C ALA A 26 -15.02 8.86 12.15
N VAL A 27 -15.00 9.34 13.40
CA VAL A 27 -14.49 10.68 13.74
C VAL A 27 -12.97 10.75 13.63
N GLN A 28 -12.23 9.74 14.11
CA GLN A 28 -10.78 9.69 13.91
C GLN A 28 -10.44 9.77 12.42
N LYS A 29 -11.07 8.95 11.58
CA LYS A 29 -10.95 9.01 10.11
C LYS A 29 -11.32 10.40 9.56
N PHE A 30 -12.36 11.03 10.09
CA PHE A 30 -12.79 12.35 9.63
C PHE A 30 -11.73 13.41 9.87
N ILE A 31 -11.12 13.43 11.07
CA ILE A 31 -10.04 14.36 11.43
C ILE A 31 -8.86 14.19 10.46
N VAL A 32 -8.38 12.96 10.26
CA VAL A 32 -7.26 12.69 9.34
C VAL A 32 -7.61 13.12 7.92
N SER A 33 -8.84 12.81 7.47
CA SER A 33 -9.27 13.20 6.13
C SER A 33 -9.26 14.71 5.97
N ARG A 34 -9.80 15.48 6.92
CA ARG A 34 -9.86 16.95 6.82
C ARG A 34 -8.47 17.58 6.75
N PHE A 35 -7.51 17.03 7.49
CA PHE A 35 -6.12 17.47 7.38
C PHE A 35 -5.55 17.19 5.97
N GLY A 36 -5.80 16.00 5.41
CA GLY A 36 -5.43 15.70 4.03
C GLY A 36 -6.14 16.60 2.99
N ASP A 37 -7.41 16.93 3.23
CA ASP A 37 -8.17 17.81 2.33
C ASP A 37 -7.63 19.25 2.36
N ALA A 38 -7.19 19.74 3.52
CA ALA A 38 -6.52 21.04 3.65
C ALA A 38 -5.17 21.08 2.88
N LEU A 39 -4.40 20.00 2.93
CA LEU A 39 -3.15 19.87 2.16
C LEU A 39 -3.40 19.87 0.65
N VAL A 40 -4.45 19.19 0.17
CA VAL A 40 -4.83 19.24 -1.25
C VAL A 40 -5.23 20.65 -1.66
N VAL A 41 -6.05 21.35 -0.86
CA VAL A 41 -6.44 22.74 -1.14
C VAL A 41 -5.21 23.66 -1.17
N GLY A 42 -4.31 23.53 -0.19
CA GLY A 42 -3.05 24.28 -0.15
C GLY A 42 -2.18 24.02 -1.38
N GLY A 43 -2.02 22.76 -1.78
CA GLY A 43 -1.30 22.38 -2.99
C GLY A 43 -1.91 22.97 -4.27
N VAL A 44 -3.24 22.96 -4.40
CA VAL A 44 -3.94 23.55 -5.55
C VAL A 44 -3.74 25.07 -5.61
N VAL A 45 -3.80 25.77 -4.47
CA VAL A 45 -3.51 27.21 -4.42
C VAL A 45 -2.06 27.48 -4.84
N LEU A 46 -1.11 26.68 -4.39
CA LEU A 46 0.30 26.81 -4.78
C LEU A 46 0.53 26.55 -6.27
N LEU A 47 -0.17 25.57 -6.86
CA LEU A 47 -0.14 25.36 -8.31
C LEU A 47 -0.69 26.57 -9.08
N TYR A 48 -1.76 27.20 -8.59
CA TYR A 48 -2.29 28.42 -9.20
C TYR A 48 -1.31 29.59 -9.11
N LEU A 49 -0.65 29.77 -7.96
CA LEU A 49 0.35 30.84 -7.80
C LEU A 49 1.55 30.68 -8.76
N HIS A 50 1.86 29.44 -9.15
CA HIS A 50 2.92 29.17 -10.12
C HIS A 50 2.46 29.31 -11.58
N ASN A 51 1.32 28.71 -11.92
CA ASN A 51 0.87 28.58 -13.31
C ASN A 51 -0.13 29.67 -13.77
N GLY A 52 -0.76 30.39 -12.83
CA GLY A 52 -1.80 31.38 -13.13
C GLY A 52 -3.14 30.80 -13.61
N THR A 53 -3.31 29.48 -13.59
CA THR A 53 -4.52 28.78 -14.04
C THR A 53 -4.88 27.65 -13.07
N PHE A 54 -6.13 27.19 -13.11
CA PHE A 54 -6.57 25.94 -12.45
C PHE A 54 -6.76 24.80 -13.45
N TYR A 55 -6.55 25.05 -14.74
CA TYR A 55 -6.78 24.09 -15.80
C TYR A 55 -5.55 23.21 -15.98
N LEU A 56 -5.69 21.93 -15.61
CA LEU A 56 -4.59 20.96 -15.62
C LEU A 56 -3.92 20.81 -17.01
N PRO A 57 -4.66 20.72 -18.14
CA PRO A 57 -4.03 20.66 -19.46
C PRO A 57 -3.09 21.85 -19.75
N ASP A 58 -3.50 23.06 -19.37
CA ASP A 58 -2.72 24.27 -19.60
C ASP A 58 -1.40 24.25 -18.79
N MET A 59 -1.47 23.77 -17.53
CA MET A 59 -0.27 23.58 -16.69
C MET A 59 0.71 22.59 -17.32
N ILE A 60 0.21 21.45 -17.81
CA ILE A 60 1.04 20.41 -18.44
C ILE A 60 1.67 20.95 -19.73
N LEU A 61 0.90 21.67 -20.56
CA LEU A 61 1.42 22.29 -21.78
C LEU A 61 2.50 23.33 -21.46
N ALA A 62 2.29 24.17 -20.45
CA ALA A 62 3.28 25.15 -20.00
C ALA A 62 4.57 24.48 -19.53
N GLN A 63 4.45 23.43 -18.69
CA GLN A 63 5.60 22.67 -18.19
C GLN A 63 6.38 21.97 -19.30
N ASN A 64 5.69 21.40 -20.30
CA ASN A 64 6.32 20.75 -21.46
C ASN A 64 7.01 21.75 -22.40
N ALA A 65 6.47 22.97 -22.53
CA ALA A 65 7.02 24.00 -23.41
C ALA A 65 8.26 24.67 -22.81
N ALA A 66 8.24 24.94 -21.51
CA ALA A 66 9.35 25.55 -20.78
C ALA A 66 9.39 25.00 -19.35
N PRO A 67 10.17 23.92 -19.11
CA PRO A 67 10.32 23.37 -17.77
C PRO A 67 10.77 24.46 -16.80
N SER A 68 9.98 24.67 -15.75
CA SER A 68 10.26 25.68 -14.76
C SER A 68 10.02 25.14 -13.36
N SER A 69 10.84 25.61 -12.42
CA SER A 69 10.74 25.24 -11.01
C SER A 69 10.54 26.49 -10.17
N SER A 70 9.70 26.37 -9.14
CA SER A 70 9.45 27.44 -8.18
C SER A 70 9.33 26.89 -6.77
N LEU A 71 9.50 27.76 -5.77
CA LEU A 71 9.23 27.39 -4.38
C LEU A 71 7.78 26.97 -4.18
N ALA A 72 6.84 27.63 -4.87
CA ALA A 72 5.42 27.26 -4.84
C ALA A 72 5.20 25.84 -5.37
N LEU A 73 5.80 25.49 -6.50
CA LEU A 73 5.72 24.14 -7.08
C LEU A 73 6.35 23.09 -6.15
N THR A 74 7.49 23.41 -5.53
CA THR A 74 8.15 22.53 -4.55
C THR A 74 7.25 22.27 -3.34
N PHE A 75 6.68 23.31 -2.73
CA PHE A 75 5.74 23.14 -1.61
C PHE A 75 4.45 22.45 -2.02
N ALA A 76 3.96 22.66 -3.25
CA ALA A 76 2.82 21.93 -3.79
C ALA A 76 3.11 20.42 -3.83
N SER A 77 4.28 20.03 -4.34
CA SER A 77 4.70 18.62 -4.39
C SER A 77 4.72 17.98 -2.98
N VAL A 78 5.21 18.70 -1.97
CA VAL A 78 5.23 18.23 -0.58
C VAL A 78 3.82 18.12 -0.02
N ALA A 79 2.96 19.11 -0.25
CA ALA A 79 1.58 19.11 0.22
C ALA A 79 0.80 17.92 -0.36
N PHE A 80 0.94 17.64 -1.67
CA PHE A 80 0.29 16.49 -2.29
C PHE A 80 0.88 15.15 -1.87
N ALA A 81 2.20 15.05 -1.61
CA ALA A 81 2.80 13.85 -1.04
C ALA A 81 2.22 13.54 0.35
N LEU A 82 2.14 14.53 1.22
CA LEU A 82 1.57 14.39 2.56
C LEU A 82 0.07 14.06 2.51
N ALA A 83 -0.68 14.68 1.59
CA ALA A 83 -2.09 14.35 1.36
C ALA A 83 -2.28 12.89 0.93
N ALA A 84 -1.43 12.39 0.02
CA ALA A 84 -1.44 11.01 -0.43
C ALA A 84 -1.11 10.04 0.71
N ILE A 85 -0.09 10.34 1.52
CA ILE A 85 0.29 9.56 2.72
C ILE A 85 -0.89 9.42 3.69
N LEU A 86 -1.62 10.51 3.97
CA LEU A 86 -2.76 10.49 4.88
C LEU A 86 -3.94 9.67 4.32
N LYS A 87 -4.26 9.83 3.02
CA LYS A 87 -5.36 9.11 2.37
C LYS A 87 -5.07 7.63 2.15
N CYS A 88 -3.83 7.29 1.82
CA CYS A 88 -3.39 5.92 1.67
C CYS A 88 -3.13 5.23 3.02
N ALA A 89 -3.41 5.88 4.15
CA ALA A 89 -3.21 5.34 5.49
C ALA A 89 -1.78 4.84 5.71
N GLN A 90 -0.79 5.66 5.36
CA GLN A 90 0.63 5.31 5.48
C GLN A 90 1.16 5.56 6.89
N ILE A 91 2.28 4.93 7.26
CA ILE A 91 2.89 5.13 8.58
C ILE A 91 3.36 6.59 8.73
N PRO A 92 3.11 7.26 9.88
CA PRO A 92 2.48 6.76 11.12
C PRO A 92 0.95 6.93 11.19
N PHE A 93 0.31 7.46 10.14
CA PHE A 93 -1.12 7.81 10.12
C PHE A 93 -2.09 6.65 9.82
N HIS A 94 -1.57 5.44 9.60
CA HIS A 94 -2.33 4.24 9.25
C HIS A 94 -3.46 3.82 10.22
N GLY A 95 -3.39 4.22 11.50
CA GLY A 95 -4.29 3.73 12.55
C GLY A 95 -5.78 4.02 12.30
N TRP A 96 -6.12 5.08 11.55
CA TRP A 96 -7.52 5.34 11.21
C TRP A 96 -8.11 4.21 10.38
N LEU A 97 -7.35 3.64 9.42
CA LEU A 97 -7.81 2.57 8.54
C LEU A 97 -8.05 1.28 9.32
N LEU A 98 -7.16 0.96 10.27
CA LEU A 98 -7.23 -0.26 11.07
C LEU A 98 -8.43 -0.27 12.04
N ARG A 99 -8.97 0.89 12.39
CA ARG A 99 -10.11 1.00 13.31
C ARG A 99 -11.45 0.90 12.64
N VAL A 100 -11.51 1.10 11.32
CA VAL A 100 -12.77 1.08 10.57
C VAL A 100 -13.27 -0.34 10.25
N MET A 101 -12.81 -1.34 11.01
CA MET A 101 -13.13 -2.75 10.80
C MET A 101 -14.53 -3.14 11.25
N GLU A 102 -15.20 -2.28 12.03
CA GLU A 102 -16.61 -2.45 12.40
C GLU A 102 -17.60 -2.15 11.27
N ALA A 103 -17.13 -1.55 10.17
CA ALA A 103 -17.97 -1.25 9.03
C ALA A 103 -18.54 -2.54 8.38
N PRO A 104 -19.73 -2.48 7.75
CA PRO A 104 -20.24 -3.58 6.96
C PRO A 104 -19.24 -4.03 5.90
N THR A 105 -19.16 -5.34 5.63
CA THR A 105 -18.19 -5.91 4.67
C THR A 105 -18.16 -5.20 3.30
N PRO A 106 -19.30 -4.81 2.69
CA PRO A 106 -19.28 -4.03 1.45
C PRO A 106 -18.64 -2.64 1.59
N VAL A 107 -18.82 -1.98 2.74
CA VAL A 107 -18.21 -0.68 3.05
C VAL A 107 -16.69 -0.84 3.24
N SER A 108 -16.25 -1.89 3.93
CA SER A 108 -14.82 -2.23 4.02
C SER A 108 -14.25 -2.53 2.62
N ALA A 109 -14.95 -3.31 1.79
CA ALA A 109 -14.51 -3.58 0.42
C ALA A 109 -14.35 -2.27 -0.39
N LEU A 110 -15.33 -1.37 -0.35
CA LEU A 110 -15.26 -0.06 -1.02
C LEU A 110 -14.09 0.80 -0.48
N LEU A 111 -13.90 0.82 0.83
CA LEU A 111 -12.84 1.57 1.49
C LEU A 111 -11.46 1.09 1.02
N HIS A 112 -11.22 -0.22 1.14
CA HIS A 112 -9.93 -0.86 0.92
C HIS A 112 -9.64 -1.18 -0.55
N ALA A 113 -10.62 -1.15 -1.43
CA ALA A 113 -10.40 -1.36 -2.86
C ALA A 113 -10.44 -0.05 -3.65
N GLY A 114 -11.18 0.96 -3.17
CA GLY A 114 -11.45 2.18 -3.94
C GLY A 114 -10.96 3.45 -3.24
N VAL A 115 -11.50 3.76 -2.06
CA VAL A 115 -11.30 5.10 -1.45
C VAL A 115 -9.83 5.39 -1.14
N ILE A 116 -9.08 4.39 -0.68
CA ILE A 116 -7.65 4.52 -0.38
C ILE A 116 -6.79 4.84 -1.62
N ASN A 117 -7.24 4.47 -2.82
CA ASN A 117 -6.51 4.70 -4.08
C ASN A 117 -6.45 6.18 -4.47
N LEU A 118 -7.30 7.02 -3.87
CA LEU A 118 -7.35 8.44 -4.18
C LEU A 118 -5.98 9.13 -4.00
N GLY A 119 -5.17 8.70 -3.03
CA GLY A 119 -3.82 9.25 -2.84
C GLY A 119 -2.89 9.00 -4.02
N GLY A 120 -2.86 7.76 -4.55
CA GLY A 120 -2.09 7.43 -5.74
C GLY A 120 -2.65 8.07 -7.01
N PHE A 121 -3.98 8.05 -7.17
CA PHE A 121 -4.66 8.68 -8.30
C PHE A 121 -4.38 10.19 -8.41
N LEU A 122 -4.31 10.88 -7.27
CA LEU A 122 -3.93 12.31 -7.23
C LEU A 122 -2.56 12.53 -7.89
N TRP A 123 -1.56 11.73 -7.52
CA TRP A 123 -0.21 11.83 -8.09
C TRP A 123 -0.16 11.44 -9.56
N LEU A 124 -0.86 10.37 -9.95
CA LEU A 124 -0.95 9.95 -11.36
C LEU A 124 -1.55 11.04 -12.28
N ARG A 125 -2.34 11.95 -11.72
CA ARG A 125 -2.91 13.08 -12.48
C ARG A 125 -2.02 14.32 -12.46
N LEU A 126 -1.25 14.52 -11.40
CA LEU A 126 -0.48 15.75 -11.18
C LEU A 126 1.00 15.63 -11.50
N PHE A 127 1.56 14.42 -11.61
CA PHE A 127 2.98 14.24 -11.92
C PHE A 127 3.48 15.03 -13.15
N PRO A 128 2.70 15.19 -14.27
CA PRO A 128 3.20 15.91 -15.44
C PRO A 128 3.25 17.43 -15.24
N VAL A 129 2.70 17.95 -14.14
CA VAL A 129 2.81 19.38 -13.76
C VAL A 129 4.14 19.66 -13.06
N PHE A 130 4.83 18.62 -12.59
CA PHE A 130 6.11 18.77 -11.90
C PHE A 130 7.28 18.59 -12.84
N ASP A 131 8.35 19.33 -12.56
CA ASP A 131 9.63 19.17 -13.25
C ASP A 131 10.42 17.99 -12.64
N GLY A 132 10.48 16.87 -13.36
CA GLY A 132 11.28 15.70 -13.00
C GLY A 132 11.06 15.17 -11.57
N PHE A 133 12.14 14.75 -10.92
CA PHE A 133 12.12 14.21 -9.57
C PHE A 133 12.02 15.32 -8.52
N THR A 134 10.97 15.28 -7.70
CA THR A 134 10.66 16.33 -6.72
C THR A 134 10.83 15.85 -5.30
N VAL A 135 10.81 16.79 -4.34
CA VAL A 135 10.78 16.46 -2.90
C VAL A 135 9.57 15.58 -2.56
N GLY A 136 8.42 15.81 -3.22
CA GLY A 136 7.26 14.95 -3.07
C GLY A 136 7.53 13.49 -3.47
N HIS A 137 8.21 13.26 -4.60
CA HIS A 137 8.62 11.91 -5.02
C HIS A 137 9.51 11.22 -3.98
N LEU A 138 10.49 11.94 -3.42
CA LEU A 138 11.35 11.41 -2.36
C LEU A 138 10.57 11.02 -1.10
N ILE A 139 9.62 11.87 -0.69
CA ILE A 139 8.76 11.61 0.47
C ILE A 139 7.93 10.33 0.24
N LEU A 140 7.32 10.19 -0.94
CA LEU A 140 6.56 9.00 -1.31
C LEU A 140 7.42 7.74 -1.35
N LEU A 141 8.62 7.84 -1.93
CA LEU A 141 9.57 6.73 -2.01
C LEU A 141 9.92 6.19 -0.62
N VAL A 142 10.33 7.09 0.29
CA VAL A 142 10.79 6.72 1.63
C VAL A 142 9.64 6.21 2.48
N ILE A 143 8.54 6.97 2.57
CA ILE A 143 7.42 6.63 3.46
C ILE A 143 6.63 5.44 2.91
N GLY A 144 6.44 5.37 1.60
CA GLY A 144 5.79 4.24 0.92
C GLY A 144 6.58 2.95 1.09
N GLY A 145 7.89 2.98 0.81
CA GLY A 145 8.77 1.81 0.99
C GLY A 145 8.82 1.33 2.44
N LEU A 146 8.99 2.26 3.40
CA LEU A 146 8.98 1.93 4.83
C LEU A 146 7.64 1.31 5.26
N THR A 147 6.53 1.90 4.82
CA THR A 147 5.19 1.39 5.11
C THR A 147 4.98 0.01 4.52
N ALA A 148 5.40 -0.22 3.27
CA ALA A 148 5.25 -1.49 2.59
C ALA A 148 5.89 -2.64 3.38
N VAL A 149 7.13 -2.46 3.86
CA VAL A 149 7.86 -3.45 4.67
C VAL A 149 7.18 -3.67 6.03
N ILE A 150 6.93 -2.60 6.79
CA ILE A 150 6.41 -2.72 8.14
C ILE A 150 5.00 -3.34 8.13
N ALA A 151 4.17 -2.92 7.18
CA ALA A 151 2.80 -3.39 7.07
C ALA A 151 2.71 -4.85 6.61
N VAL A 152 3.57 -5.33 5.70
CA VAL A 152 3.56 -6.75 5.31
C VAL A 152 4.03 -7.65 6.45
N LEU A 153 5.05 -7.23 7.21
CA LEU A 153 5.51 -7.97 8.39
C LEU A 153 4.44 -8.00 9.48
N THR A 154 3.78 -6.86 9.72
CA THR A 154 2.68 -6.78 10.68
C THR A 154 1.49 -7.63 10.26
N MET A 155 1.12 -7.64 8.98
CA MET A 155 0.06 -8.48 8.43
C MET A 155 0.26 -9.96 8.79
N MET A 156 1.48 -10.48 8.64
CA MET A 156 1.79 -11.90 8.91
C MET A 156 1.62 -12.30 10.38
N THR A 157 1.53 -11.33 11.28
CA THR A 157 1.35 -11.56 12.72
C THR A 157 -0.10 -11.40 13.18
N GLN A 158 -1.01 -10.99 12.31
CA GLN A 158 -2.41 -10.77 12.65
C GLN A 158 -3.19 -12.09 12.71
N TYR A 159 -4.01 -12.24 13.74
CA TYR A 159 -4.88 -13.40 13.92
C TYR A 159 -6.18 -13.31 13.12
N SER A 160 -6.68 -12.09 12.91
CA SER A 160 -7.95 -11.84 12.26
C SER A 160 -7.78 -11.57 10.78
N VAL A 161 -8.55 -12.28 9.95
CA VAL A 161 -8.50 -12.17 8.48
C VAL A 161 -8.76 -10.73 8.03
N LYS A 162 -9.72 -10.02 8.66
CA LYS A 162 -10.02 -8.62 8.32
C LYS A 162 -8.85 -7.70 8.63
N HIS A 163 -8.22 -7.87 9.79
CA HIS A 163 -7.04 -7.07 10.16
C HIS A 163 -5.84 -7.39 9.27
N ALA A 164 -5.60 -8.65 8.93
CA ALA A 164 -4.58 -9.03 7.96
C ALA A 164 -4.85 -8.40 6.58
N LEU A 165 -6.12 -8.40 6.13
CA LEU A 165 -6.53 -7.74 4.89
C LEU A 165 -6.35 -6.21 4.95
N ALA A 166 -6.55 -5.59 6.11
CA ALA A 166 -6.31 -4.17 6.32
C ALA A 166 -4.82 -3.83 6.23
N TRP A 167 -3.97 -4.58 6.92
CA TRP A 167 -2.52 -4.40 6.88
C TRP A 167 -1.92 -4.67 5.50
N SER A 168 -2.40 -5.66 4.75
CA SER A 168 -2.00 -5.80 3.35
C SER A 168 -2.45 -4.63 2.49
N THR A 169 -3.55 -3.96 2.83
CA THR A 169 -3.96 -2.74 2.12
C THR A 169 -2.94 -1.61 2.35
N CYS A 170 -2.57 -1.39 3.61
CA CYS A 170 -1.53 -0.43 3.99
C CYS A 170 -0.19 -0.71 3.28
N SER A 171 0.22 -1.99 3.25
CA SER A 171 1.45 -2.42 2.57
C SER A 171 1.43 -2.16 1.06
N GLN A 172 0.34 -2.52 0.40
CA GLN A 172 0.22 -2.42 -1.06
C GLN A 172 0.10 -0.96 -1.51
N MET A 173 -0.64 -0.13 -0.77
CA MET A 173 -0.63 1.30 -1.02
C MET A 173 0.73 1.96 -0.76
N GLY A 174 1.49 1.48 0.23
CA GLY A 174 2.86 1.91 0.41
C GLY A 174 3.75 1.52 -0.76
N PHE A 175 3.58 0.32 -1.30
CA PHE A 175 4.31 -0.14 -2.47
C PHE A 175 3.94 0.65 -3.74
N MET A 176 2.66 0.96 -3.93
CA MET A 176 2.21 1.84 -5.01
C MET A 176 2.77 3.27 -4.88
N LEU A 177 2.84 3.84 -3.67
CA LEU A 177 3.49 5.15 -3.49
C LEU A 177 5.00 5.07 -3.71
N PHE A 178 5.64 3.94 -3.41
CA PHE A 178 7.03 3.67 -3.76
C PHE A 178 7.22 3.62 -5.29
N GLU A 179 6.31 2.98 -6.03
CA GLU A 179 6.31 2.97 -7.51
C GLU A 179 6.23 4.40 -8.07
N ILE A 180 5.28 5.20 -7.58
CA ILE A 180 5.16 6.63 -7.95
C ILE A 180 6.43 7.40 -7.58
N GLY A 181 7.00 7.17 -6.40
CA GLY A 181 8.24 7.80 -5.96
C GLY A 181 9.46 7.48 -6.83
N MET A 182 9.45 6.32 -7.51
CA MET A 182 10.45 5.92 -8.51
C MET A 182 10.10 6.38 -9.94
N GLY A 183 9.00 7.11 -10.13
CA GLY A 183 8.54 7.54 -11.45
C GLY A 183 7.88 6.44 -12.28
N ALA A 184 7.56 5.30 -11.69
CA ALA A 184 6.96 4.18 -12.39
C ALA A 184 5.43 4.31 -12.44
N TYR A 185 4.95 5.33 -13.15
CA TYR A 185 3.54 5.74 -13.12
C TYR A 185 2.59 4.73 -13.78
N THR A 186 3.01 4.10 -14.88
CA THR A 186 2.20 3.04 -15.53
C THR A 186 2.06 1.84 -14.62
N LEU A 187 3.17 1.46 -13.96
CA LEU A 187 3.21 0.45 -12.92
C LEU A 187 2.23 0.76 -11.79
N ALA A 188 2.27 1.98 -11.25
CA ALA A 188 1.36 2.42 -10.19
C ALA A 188 -0.11 2.42 -10.62
N LEU A 189 -0.43 2.81 -11.86
CA LEU A 189 -1.79 2.74 -12.38
C LEU A 189 -2.27 1.28 -12.52
N LEU A 190 -1.43 0.40 -13.05
CA LEU A 190 -1.76 -1.01 -13.14
C LEU A 190 -1.93 -1.64 -11.74
N HIS A 191 -1.05 -1.28 -10.79
CA HIS A 191 -1.15 -1.67 -9.41
C HIS A 191 -2.51 -1.26 -8.85
N LEU A 192 -2.93 0.00 -9.02
CA LEU A 192 -4.23 0.50 -8.55
C LEU A 192 -5.41 -0.33 -9.09
N LEU A 193 -5.41 -0.66 -10.37
CA LEU A 193 -6.46 -1.47 -11.00
C LEU A 193 -6.47 -2.89 -10.44
N ALA A 194 -5.32 -3.56 -10.42
CA ALA A 194 -5.18 -4.89 -9.87
C ALA A 194 -5.60 -4.93 -8.39
N HIS A 195 -5.15 -3.94 -7.62
CA HIS A 195 -5.47 -3.76 -6.21
C HIS A 195 -6.97 -3.66 -5.97
N SER A 196 -7.64 -2.79 -6.72
CA SER A 196 -9.08 -2.59 -6.63
C SER A 196 -9.84 -3.90 -6.82
N LEU A 197 -9.49 -4.66 -7.87
CA LEU A 197 -10.17 -5.92 -8.18
C LEU A 197 -9.92 -6.98 -7.12
N TYR A 198 -8.65 -7.23 -6.75
CA TYR A 198 -8.34 -8.31 -5.82
C TYR A 198 -8.79 -7.97 -4.39
N LYS A 199 -8.72 -6.71 -3.96
CA LYS A 199 -9.18 -6.31 -2.62
C LYS A 199 -10.69 -6.37 -2.48
N ALA A 200 -11.43 -5.89 -3.47
CA ALA A 200 -12.88 -6.01 -3.46
C ALA A 200 -13.29 -7.49 -3.34
N HIS A 201 -12.68 -8.35 -4.16
CA HIS A 201 -12.89 -9.80 -4.07
C HIS A 201 -12.53 -10.36 -2.68
N SER A 202 -11.34 -10.04 -2.17
CA SER A 202 -10.84 -10.59 -0.89
C SER A 202 -11.71 -10.19 0.29
N PHE A 203 -12.15 -8.93 0.36
CA PHE A 203 -13.03 -8.48 1.45
C PHE A 203 -14.42 -9.10 1.35
N LEU A 204 -15.02 -9.17 0.15
CA LEU A 204 -16.33 -9.80 -0.05
C LEU A 204 -16.29 -11.32 0.20
N ALA A 205 -15.17 -11.98 -0.11
CA ALA A 205 -14.97 -13.41 0.12
C ALA A 205 -14.57 -13.75 1.58
N SER A 206 -14.11 -12.78 2.37
CA SER A 206 -13.57 -13.02 3.73
C SER A 206 -14.54 -13.75 4.67
N GLY A 207 -15.85 -13.58 4.50
CA GLY A 207 -16.86 -14.30 5.29
C GLY A 207 -16.90 -15.81 5.01
N ARG A 208 -16.52 -16.24 3.80
CA ARG A 208 -16.46 -17.66 3.40
C ARG A 208 -15.13 -18.31 3.82
N THR A 209 -14.04 -17.55 3.82
CA THR A 209 -12.69 -18.08 4.11
C THR A 209 -12.53 -18.52 5.57
N VAL A 210 -13.19 -17.85 6.52
CA VAL A 210 -13.13 -18.22 7.96
C VAL A 210 -13.58 -19.67 8.19
N LYS A 211 -14.61 -20.14 7.47
CA LYS A 211 -15.08 -21.52 7.56
C LYS A 211 -14.06 -22.54 7.03
N ALA A 212 -13.26 -22.17 6.04
CA ALA A 212 -12.26 -23.04 5.43
C ALA A 212 -10.94 -23.06 6.22
N SER A 213 -10.56 -21.96 6.87
CA SER A 213 -9.34 -21.85 7.70
C SER A 213 -9.44 -22.49 9.09
N ALA A 214 -10.63 -22.97 9.48
CA ALA A 214 -10.81 -23.79 10.68
C ALA A 214 -10.11 -25.17 10.58
N VAL A 215 -9.62 -25.52 9.38
CA VAL A 215 -8.91 -26.78 9.13
C VAL A 215 -7.41 -26.58 9.44
N GLY A 216 -6.97 -27.11 10.59
CA GLY A 216 -5.61 -27.54 10.95
C GLY A 216 -4.42 -26.62 10.66
N VAL A 217 -3.58 -26.37 11.67
CA VAL A 217 -2.25 -25.76 11.48
C VAL A 217 -1.34 -26.75 10.73
N PHE A 218 -1.04 -26.47 9.46
CA PHE A 218 -0.07 -27.25 8.71
C PHE A 218 1.35 -26.95 9.21
N ALA A 219 2.05 -27.97 9.69
CA ALA A 219 3.48 -27.88 9.96
C ALA A 219 4.21 -27.61 8.63
N ARG A 220 4.91 -26.48 8.53
CA ARG A 220 5.73 -26.17 7.35
C ARG A 220 7.03 -26.95 7.44
N GLU A 221 7.07 -28.12 6.82
CA GLU A 221 8.33 -28.83 6.60
C GLU A 221 9.17 -28.12 5.54
N ARG A 222 10.48 -28.02 5.79
CA ARG A 222 11.43 -27.48 4.80
C ARG A 222 11.48 -28.43 3.62
N SER A 223 11.07 -27.96 2.44
CA SER A 223 11.14 -28.74 1.20
C SER A 223 12.25 -28.23 0.30
N PHE A 224 13.31 -29.02 0.11
CA PHE A 224 14.34 -28.78 -0.89
C PHE A 224 13.75 -28.64 -2.31
N SER A 225 12.67 -29.39 -2.59
CA SER A 225 11.94 -29.28 -3.85
C SER A 225 11.33 -27.88 -4.05
N GLY A 226 10.78 -27.27 -2.99
CA GLY A 226 10.22 -25.92 -3.06
C GLY A 226 11.25 -24.86 -3.44
N LEU A 227 12.47 -24.94 -2.90
CA LEU A 227 13.55 -24.03 -3.24
C LEU A 227 14.03 -24.19 -4.69
N PHE A 228 14.17 -25.43 -5.16
CA PHE A 228 14.53 -25.73 -6.55
C PHE A 228 13.54 -25.09 -7.54
N TRP A 229 12.23 -25.31 -7.34
CA TRP A 229 11.20 -24.73 -8.22
C TRP A 229 11.21 -23.20 -8.19
N ALA A 230 11.46 -22.61 -7.02
CA ALA A 230 11.56 -21.16 -6.88
C ALA A 230 12.71 -20.57 -7.70
N LEU A 231 13.91 -21.16 -7.58
CA LEU A 231 15.09 -20.73 -8.31
C LEU A 231 14.91 -20.91 -9.82
N LEU A 232 14.27 -22.01 -10.24
CA LEU A 232 13.94 -22.25 -11.64
C LEU A 232 13.01 -21.16 -12.18
N THR A 233 11.88 -20.91 -11.53
CA THR A 233 10.93 -19.88 -11.98
C THR A 233 11.50 -18.47 -11.89
N GLY A 234 12.31 -18.18 -10.87
CA GLY A 234 13.00 -16.90 -10.72
C GLY A 234 14.02 -16.67 -11.84
N GLY A 235 14.83 -17.68 -12.17
CA GLY A 235 15.78 -17.62 -13.27
C GLY A 235 15.10 -17.44 -14.63
N LEU A 236 14.00 -18.16 -14.89
CA LEU A 236 13.20 -17.98 -16.11
C LEU A 236 12.57 -16.59 -16.18
N SER A 237 12.02 -16.09 -15.07
CA SER A 237 11.49 -14.72 -15.00
C SER A 237 12.57 -13.68 -15.28
N ALA A 238 13.77 -13.85 -14.71
CA ALA A 238 14.90 -12.95 -14.95
C ALA A 238 15.33 -12.97 -16.42
N ALA A 239 15.41 -14.16 -17.04
CA ALA A 239 15.74 -14.29 -18.46
C ALA A 239 14.73 -13.58 -19.38
N ILE A 240 13.43 -13.69 -19.08
CA ILE A 240 12.38 -12.97 -19.82
C ILE A 240 12.57 -11.46 -19.68
N LEU A 241 12.81 -10.96 -18.46
CA LEU A 241 12.98 -9.53 -18.21
C LEU A 241 14.25 -8.95 -18.84
N LEU A 242 15.32 -9.74 -18.94
CA LEU A 242 16.53 -9.34 -19.64
C LEU A 242 16.32 -9.24 -21.16
N GLN A 243 15.46 -10.08 -21.74
CA GLN A 243 15.09 -10.01 -23.16
C GLN A 243 14.09 -8.88 -23.45
N PHE A 244 13.21 -8.57 -22.49
CA PHE A 244 12.15 -7.58 -22.63
C PHE A 244 12.21 -6.52 -21.52
N PRO A 245 13.26 -5.67 -21.48
CA PRO A 245 13.45 -4.68 -20.43
C PRO A 245 12.35 -3.61 -20.39
N ALA A 246 11.63 -3.40 -21.51
CA ALA A 246 10.50 -2.50 -21.59
C ALA A 246 9.35 -2.88 -20.63
N LEU A 247 9.24 -4.17 -20.25
CA LEU A 247 8.25 -4.61 -19.26
C LEU A 247 8.42 -3.87 -17.94
N ILE A 248 9.65 -3.66 -17.50
CA ILE A 248 9.92 -3.04 -16.19
C ILE A 248 10.28 -1.56 -16.32
N GLU A 249 9.89 -0.92 -17.44
CA GLU A 249 10.26 0.48 -17.75
C GLU A 249 11.79 0.70 -17.66
N GLY A 250 12.59 -0.34 -17.97
CA GLY A 250 14.04 -0.30 -17.85
C GLY A 250 14.59 -0.27 -16.42
N ASN A 251 13.74 -0.35 -15.39
CA ASN A 251 14.14 -0.22 -14.01
C ASN A 251 14.46 -1.57 -13.35
N VAL A 252 15.74 -1.79 -13.09
CA VAL A 252 16.28 -3.02 -12.49
C VAL A 252 15.66 -3.36 -11.14
N VAL A 253 15.21 -2.37 -10.36
CA VAL A 253 14.60 -2.60 -9.05
C VAL A 253 13.27 -3.32 -9.21
N PHE A 254 12.41 -2.85 -10.12
CA PHE A 254 11.12 -3.50 -10.38
C PHE A 254 11.29 -4.87 -11.01
N GLY A 255 12.30 -5.08 -11.85
CA GLY A 255 12.64 -6.40 -12.35
C GLY A 255 13.01 -7.39 -11.25
N ALA A 256 13.89 -6.99 -10.34
CA ALA A 256 14.26 -7.83 -9.20
C ALA A 256 13.06 -8.09 -8.25
N LEU A 257 12.19 -7.11 -8.04
CA LEU A 257 10.95 -7.30 -7.25
C LEU A 257 9.98 -8.28 -7.92
N LEU A 258 9.82 -8.22 -9.25
CA LEU A 258 8.98 -9.17 -9.98
C LEU A 258 9.55 -10.59 -9.90
N VAL A 259 10.88 -10.74 -10.06
CA VAL A 259 11.56 -12.04 -9.88
C VAL A 259 11.35 -12.58 -8.46
N LEU A 260 11.47 -11.72 -7.44
CA LEU A 260 11.20 -12.09 -6.05
C LEU A 260 9.74 -12.50 -5.84
N ALA A 261 8.78 -11.80 -6.46
CA ALA A 261 7.36 -12.12 -6.39
C ALA A 261 7.06 -13.49 -7.02
N VAL A 262 7.56 -13.76 -8.23
CA VAL A 262 7.39 -15.05 -8.92
C VAL A 262 8.02 -16.18 -8.10
N SER A 263 9.24 -15.99 -7.61
CA SER A 263 9.96 -17.00 -6.82
C SER A 263 9.26 -17.31 -5.49
N SER A 264 8.78 -16.28 -4.79
CA SER A 264 8.12 -16.42 -3.49
C SER A 264 6.73 -17.07 -3.58
N ALA A 265 5.99 -16.85 -4.68
CA ALA A 265 4.72 -17.52 -4.93
C ALA A 265 4.87 -19.05 -5.02
N VAL A 266 5.98 -19.52 -5.59
CA VAL A 266 6.27 -20.97 -5.74
C VAL A 266 6.79 -21.58 -4.44
N ILE A 267 7.57 -20.82 -3.66
CA ILE A 267 8.03 -21.24 -2.32
C ILE A 267 6.88 -21.43 -1.33
N ALA A 268 5.77 -20.72 -1.52
CA ALA A 268 4.59 -20.81 -0.67
C ALA A 268 3.82 -22.14 -0.84
N VAL A 269 4.11 -22.94 -1.88
CA VAL A 269 3.40 -24.20 -2.14
C VAL A 269 3.71 -25.24 -1.05
N PRO A 270 2.69 -25.82 -0.38
CA PRO A 270 2.88 -26.77 0.72
C PRO A 270 3.75 -27.99 0.33
N PRO A 271 4.55 -28.54 1.26
CA PRO A 271 5.43 -29.68 1.00
C PRO A 271 4.70 -30.89 0.39
N GLY A 272 3.48 -31.19 0.83
CA GLY A 272 2.66 -32.32 0.35
C GLY A 272 2.00 -32.15 -1.03
N ALA A 273 2.25 -31.03 -1.74
CA ALA A 273 1.71 -30.84 -3.09
C ALA A 273 2.40 -31.75 -4.12
N THR A 274 1.62 -32.39 -4.99
CA THR A 274 2.13 -33.21 -6.11
C THR A 274 2.99 -32.36 -7.06
N THR A 275 3.91 -33.01 -7.78
CA THR A 275 4.75 -32.36 -8.80
C THR A 275 3.90 -31.64 -9.86
N LEU A 276 2.75 -32.22 -10.25
CA LEU A 276 1.83 -31.59 -11.19
C LEU A 276 1.22 -30.31 -10.63
N SER A 277 0.79 -30.30 -9.38
CA SER A 277 0.26 -29.09 -8.74
C SER A 277 1.34 -28.01 -8.61
N ARG A 278 2.58 -28.39 -8.27
CA ARG A 278 3.73 -27.46 -8.24
C ARG A 278 4.02 -26.88 -9.61
N ALA A 279 4.08 -27.71 -10.64
CA ALA A 279 4.31 -27.28 -12.02
C ALA A 279 3.21 -26.33 -12.52
N ARG A 280 1.94 -26.60 -12.19
CA ARG A 280 0.83 -25.71 -12.51
C ARG A 280 0.96 -24.34 -11.82
N ILE A 281 1.30 -24.32 -10.53
CA ILE A 281 1.48 -23.05 -9.79
C ILE A 281 2.71 -22.29 -10.31
N ALA A 282 3.81 -22.99 -10.58
CA ALA A 282 5.01 -22.41 -11.19
C ALA A 282 4.72 -21.80 -12.56
N LEU A 283 3.95 -22.49 -13.40
CA LEU A 283 3.50 -21.98 -14.70
C LEU A 283 2.62 -20.73 -14.54
N LEU A 284 1.63 -20.77 -13.64
CA LEU A 284 0.77 -19.61 -13.37
C LEU A 284 1.57 -18.41 -12.86
N ALA A 285 2.54 -18.65 -11.97
CA ALA A 285 3.43 -17.60 -11.47
C ALA A 285 4.30 -17.01 -12.59
N LEU A 286 4.84 -17.85 -13.48
CA LEU A 286 5.65 -17.39 -14.61
C LEU A 286 4.81 -16.62 -15.65
N LEU A 287 3.57 -17.06 -15.91
CA LEU A 287 2.63 -16.39 -16.81
C LEU A 287 2.23 -14.99 -16.34
N LEU A 288 2.46 -14.63 -15.07
CA LEU A 288 2.27 -13.26 -14.60
C LEU A 288 3.19 -12.27 -15.32
N VAL A 289 4.40 -12.66 -15.73
CA VAL A 289 5.36 -11.77 -16.40
C VAL A 289 4.84 -11.30 -17.77
N PRO A 290 4.48 -12.20 -18.72
CA PRO A 290 3.90 -11.76 -20.00
C PRO A 290 2.51 -11.17 -19.84
N ALA A 291 1.67 -11.66 -18.90
CA ALA A 291 0.36 -11.06 -18.65
C ALA A 291 0.48 -9.61 -18.18
N TYR A 292 1.44 -9.34 -17.30
CA TYR A 292 1.79 -8.00 -16.88
C TYR A 292 2.21 -7.12 -18.07
N GLY A 293 3.03 -7.64 -19.00
CA GLY A 293 3.41 -6.92 -20.21
C GLY A 293 2.24 -6.51 -21.10
N VAL A 294 1.27 -7.40 -21.28
CA VAL A 294 0.04 -7.10 -22.01
C VAL A 294 -0.76 -6.00 -21.29
N LEU A 295 -0.90 -6.09 -19.97
CA LEU A 295 -1.61 -5.09 -19.18
C LEU A 295 -0.92 -3.73 -19.19
N HIS A 296 0.42 -3.71 -19.11
CA HIS A 296 1.22 -2.50 -19.24
C HIS A 296 0.98 -1.83 -20.59
N ALA A 297 1.04 -2.58 -21.70
CA ALA A 297 0.76 -2.06 -23.03
C ALA A 297 -0.68 -1.54 -23.20
N LEU A 298 -1.67 -2.16 -22.55
CA LEU A 298 -3.06 -1.71 -22.58
C LEU A 298 -3.29 -0.40 -21.79
N VAL A 299 -2.58 -0.22 -20.67
CA VAL A 299 -2.77 0.90 -19.75
C VAL A 299 -1.83 2.07 -20.05
N GLY A 300 -0.65 1.81 -20.62
CA GLY A 300 0.38 2.78 -20.97
C GLY A 300 -0.14 4.03 -21.69
N PRO A 301 -0.98 3.91 -22.73
CA PRO A 301 -1.51 5.08 -23.44
C PRO A 301 -2.36 6.04 -22.58
N ALA A 302 -2.86 5.58 -21.43
CA ALA A 302 -3.63 6.41 -20.51
C ALA A 302 -2.74 7.26 -19.57
N VAL A 303 -1.43 6.98 -19.52
CA VAL A 303 -0.46 7.68 -18.69
C VAL A 303 0.34 8.65 -19.56
N PRO A 304 0.43 9.94 -19.17
CA PRO A 304 1.26 10.90 -19.88
C PRO A 304 2.71 10.44 -20.01
N ASP A 305 3.34 10.76 -21.14
CA ASP A 305 4.74 10.46 -21.36
C ASP A 305 5.63 11.19 -20.34
N HIS A 306 6.66 10.49 -19.88
CA HIS A 306 7.58 10.92 -18.83
C HIS A 306 9.01 10.47 -19.14
N ALA A 307 9.35 10.35 -20.43
CA ALA A 307 10.69 9.95 -20.88
C ALA A 307 11.85 10.78 -20.31
N GLN A 308 11.59 12.02 -19.84
CA GLN A 308 12.58 12.89 -19.21
C GLN A 308 12.68 12.75 -17.68
N PHE A 309 11.94 11.82 -17.06
CA PHE A 309 12.02 11.61 -15.62
C PHE A 309 13.31 10.89 -15.23
N GLU A 310 14.30 11.66 -14.77
CA GLU A 310 15.55 11.10 -14.26
C GLU A 310 15.45 10.76 -12.77
N ILE A 311 15.67 9.48 -12.45
CA ILE A 311 15.70 9.00 -11.07
C ILE A 311 17.09 9.31 -10.48
N PRO A 312 17.19 10.15 -9.43
CA PRO A 312 18.47 10.48 -8.84
C PRO A 312 19.12 9.26 -8.18
N PHE A 313 20.45 9.24 -8.12
CA PHE A 313 21.21 8.14 -7.50
C PHE A 313 20.76 7.82 -6.07
N VAL A 314 20.39 8.85 -5.30
CA VAL A 314 19.86 8.68 -3.93
C VAL A 314 18.58 7.85 -3.92
N ALA A 315 17.68 8.05 -4.88
CA ALA A 315 16.44 7.28 -4.98
C ALA A 315 16.72 5.81 -5.30
N TYR A 316 17.67 5.52 -6.21
CA TYR A 316 18.14 4.15 -6.44
C TYR A 316 18.75 3.52 -5.18
N GLY A 317 19.55 4.26 -4.41
CA GLY A 317 20.11 3.78 -3.15
C GLY A 317 19.02 3.39 -2.14
N ILE A 318 17.97 4.22 -2.00
CA ILE A 318 16.82 3.92 -1.14
C ILE A 318 16.06 2.69 -1.65
N ALA A 319 15.85 2.58 -2.96
CA ALA A 319 15.15 1.47 -3.59
C ALA A 319 15.89 0.13 -3.42
N LEU A 320 17.22 0.15 -3.55
CA LEU A 320 18.08 -1.01 -3.28
C LEU A 320 18.09 -1.38 -1.80
N ALA A 321 18.11 -0.40 -0.89
CA ALA A 321 18.00 -0.65 0.54
C ALA A 321 16.65 -1.31 0.89
N PHE A 322 15.56 -0.80 0.34
CA PHE A 322 14.22 -1.40 0.45
C PHE A 322 14.21 -2.86 -0.02
N MET A 323 14.80 -3.15 -1.18
CA MET A 323 14.92 -4.51 -1.71
C MET A 323 15.76 -5.41 -0.80
N GLY A 324 16.92 -4.93 -0.32
CA GLY A 324 17.77 -5.66 0.62
C GLY A 324 17.04 -6.00 1.92
N VAL A 325 16.22 -5.09 2.43
CA VAL A 325 15.35 -5.34 3.57
C VAL A 325 14.32 -6.43 3.25
N LEU A 326 13.63 -6.38 2.11
CA LEU A 326 12.67 -7.41 1.73
C LEU A 326 13.32 -8.80 1.59
N VAL A 327 14.49 -8.88 0.95
CA VAL A 327 15.22 -10.14 0.77
C VAL A 327 15.69 -10.69 2.11
N SER A 328 16.26 -9.85 2.98
CA SER A 328 16.71 -10.27 4.31
C SER A 328 15.55 -10.73 5.19
N MET A 329 14.41 -10.04 5.16
CA MET A 329 13.21 -10.45 5.88
C MET A 329 12.63 -11.77 5.34
N SER A 330 12.59 -11.93 4.01
CA SER A 330 12.17 -13.18 3.37
C SER A 330 13.08 -14.34 3.79
N ALA A 331 14.39 -14.14 3.81
CA ALA A 331 15.36 -15.12 4.28
C ALA A 331 15.15 -15.45 5.77
N LEU A 332 14.87 -14.45 6.62
CA LEU A 332 14.59 -14.65 8.05
C LEU A 332 13.31 -15.44 8.27
N ILE A 333 12.26 -15.20 7.48
CA ILE A 333 11.00 -15.96 7.54
C ILE A 333 11.24 -17.43 7.14
N LEU A 334 12.06 -17.68 6.10
CA LEU A 334 12.32 -19.02 5.60
C LEU A 334 13.28 -19.83 6.49
N HIS A 335 14.33 -19.20 7.01
CA HIS A 335 15.42 -19.89 7.72
C HIS A 335 15.35 -19.71 9.24
N GLY A 336 14.86 -18.56 9.71
CA GLY A 336 14.96 -18.09 11.10
C GLY A 336 13.68 -18.20 11.93
N GLY A 337 12.67 -18.96 11.48
CA GLY A 337 11.35 -19.03 12.12
C GLY A 337 11.34 -19.34 13.63
N GLN A 338 12.35 -20.04 14.16
CA GLN A 338 12.48 -20.38 15.59
C GLN A 338 13.57 -19.57 16.34
N SER A 339 14.24 -18.65 15.66
CA SER A 339 15.28 -17.81 16.27
C SER A 339 14.74 -16.92 17.39
N ARG A 340 15.60 -16.54 18.36
CA ARG A 340 15.23 -15.57 19.41
C ARG A 340 14.82 -14.23 18.78
N LEU A 341 15.57 -13.77 17.78
CA LEU A 341 15.28 -12.57 17.02
C LEU A 341 13.88 -12.59 16.40
N SER A 342 13.50 -13.68 15.72
CA SER A 342 12.16 -13.81 15.12
C SER A 342 11.05 -13.71 16.17
N ARG A 343 11.22 -14.38 17.33
CA ARG A 343 10.24 -14.32 18.43
C ARG A 343 10.10 -12.93 19.03
N ASP A 344 11.19 -12.20 19.18
CA ASP A 344 11.15 -10.84 19.72
C ASP A 344 10.55 -9.86 18.70
N LEU A 345 10.98 -9.91 17.44
CA LEU A 345 10.38 -9.12 16.36
C LEU A 345 8.88 -9.39 16.25
N TRP A 346 8.44 -10.63 16.35
CA TRP A 346 7.02 -11.00 16.33
C TRP A 346 6.19 -10.26 17.41
N LYS A 347 6.73 -10.09 18.63
CA LYS A 347 6.03 -9.35 19.70
C LYS A 347 5.82 -7.87 19.36
N HIS A 348 6.75 -7.26 18.62
CA HIS A 348 6.66 -5.86 18.22
C HIS A 348 5.80 -5.69 16.96
N PHE A 349 5.99 -6.54 15.96
CA PHE A 349 5.20 -6.51 14.72
C PHE A 349 3.73 -6.88 14.95
N SER A 350 3.41 -7.78 15.88
CA SER A 350 2.00 -8.05 16.28
C SER A 350 1.26 -6.82 16.81
N LYS A 351 1.99 -5.76 17.15
CA LYS A 351 1.46 -4.48 17.62
C LYS A 351 1.74 -3.31 16.66
N GLY A 352 2.12 -3.59 15.41
CA GLY A 352 2.44 -2.55 14.42
C GLY A 352 3.61 -1.65 14.81
N LEU A 353 4.59 -2.19 15.55
CA LEU A 353 5.74 -1.45 16.09
C LEU A 353 5.37 -0.23 16.96
N TYR A 354 4.12 -0.15 17.43
CA TYR A 354 3.61 0.98 18.22
C TYR A 354 3.64 2.34 17.51
N LEU A 355 3.84 2.35 16.18
CA LEU A 355 4.07 3.57 15.41
C LEU A 355 2.85 4.50 15.35
N GLU A 356 1.66 3.94 15.56
CA GLU A 356 0.41 4.72 15.61
C GLU A 356 0.17 5.43 16.95
N LEU A 357 0.82 5.03 18.06
CA LEU A 357 0.41 5.42 19.41
C LEU A 357 0.32 6.93 19.62
N MET A 358 1.29 7.68 19.11
CA MET A 358 1.31 9.14 19.29
C MET A 358 0.11 9.78 18.57
N PHE A 359 -0.11 9.40 17.32
CA PHE A 359 -1.17 9.94 16.51
C PHE A 359 -2.56 9.47 16.97
N ASP A 360 -2.64 8.23 17.43
CA ASP A 360 -3.85 7.66 18.00
C ASP A 360 -4.28 8.43 19.26
N ARG A 361 -3.36 8.69 20.20
CA ARG A 361 -3.69 9.44 21.42
C ARG A 361 -4.28 10.81 21.10
N VAL A 362 -3.70 11.51 20.14
CA VAL A 362 -4.17 12.85 19.72
C VAL A 362 -5.54 12.75 19.07
N THR A 363 -5.70 11.89 18.05
CA THR A 363 -6.97 11.77 17.32
C THR A 363 -8.09 11.21 18.19
N HIS A 364 -7.79 10.29 19.09
CA HIS A 364 -8.74 9.72 20.03
C HIS A 364 -9.20 10.77 21.04
N ARG A 365 -8.29 11.59 21.58
CA ARG A 365 -8.65 12.69 22.47
C ARG A 365 -9.62 13.64 21.78
N LEU A 366 -9.27 14.13 20.59
CA LEU A 366 -10.10 15.04 19.79
C LEU A 366 -11.46 14.41 19.46
N ALA A 367 -11.48 13.12 19.09
CA ALA A 367 -12.72 12.41 18.78
C ALA A 367 -13.61 12.23 20.03
N SER A 368 -13.01 11.93 21.19
CA SER A 368 -13.75 11.79 22.45
C SER A 368 -14.36 13.09 22.94
N GLU A 369 -13.64 14.21 22.75
CA GLU A 369 -14.13 15.56 23.04
C GLU A 369 -15.27 15.93 22.09
N ALA A 370 -15.13 15.67 20.79
CA ALA A 370 -16.19 15.94 19.81
C ALA A 370 -17.48 15.11 20.01
N LEU A 371 -17.37 13.89 20.56
CA LEU A 371 -18.50 12.99 20.77
C LEU A 371 -19.13 13.09 22.17
N ASN A 372 -18.61 13.93 23.08
CA ASN A 372 -18.99 13.94 24.50
C ASN A 372 -19.01 12.52 25.11
N ALA A 373 -18.03 11.69 24.74
CA ALA A 373 -18.06 10.26 25.05
C ALA A 373 -17.91 10.00 26.57
N PRO A 374 -18.72 9.11 27.18
CA PRO A 374 -18.60 8.75 28.59
C PRO A 374 -17.20 8.18 28.92
N ASN A 375 -16.74 8.36 30.16
CA ASN A 375 -15.38 8.02 30.61
C ASN A 375 -14.95 6.56 30.33
N MET A 376 -15.88 5.61 30.16
CA MET A 376 -15.56 4.23 29.77
C MET A 376 -15.00 4.12 28.33
N LEU A 377 -15.45 4.96 27.40
CA LEU A 377 -14.91 5.00 26.03
C LEU A 377 -13.59 5.78 25.95
N LYS A 378 -13.22 6.53 27.00
CA LYS A 378 -11.89 7.15 27.11
C LYS A 378 -10.79 6.11 27.44
N ARG A 379 -11.19 4.92 27.93
CA ARG A 379 -10.29 3.83 28.36
C ARG A 379 -10.42 2.59 27.46
N ILE A 380 -10.75 2.75 26.18
CA ILE A 380 -10.63 1.62 25.25
C ILE A 380 -9.14 1.27 25.16
N PRO A 381 -8.74 0.02 25.44
CA PRO A 381 -7.33 -0.35 25.35
C PRO A 381 -6.80 -0.01 23.97
N HIS A 382 -5.61 0.60 23.91
CA HIS A 382 -4.92 1.02 22.67
C HIS A 382 -4.74 -0.09 21.62
N HIS A 383 -5.07 -1.34 21.98
CA HIS A 383 -5.11 -2.46 21.07
C HIS A 383 -6.53 -3.00 20.95
N PRO A 384 -7.20 -2.88 19.78
CA PRO A 384 -8.37 -3.71 19.48
C PRO A 384 -8.04 -5.22 19.49
N PHE A 385 -6.74 -5.57 19.46
CA PHE A 385 -6.21 -6.92 19.25
C PHE A 385 -6.22 -7.87 20.46
N THR A 386 -6.52 -7.42 21.68
CA THR A 386 -6.55 -8.32 22.87
C THR A 386 -7.88 -9.03 23.08
N MET A 387 -8.98 -8.56 22.48
CA MET A 387 -10.29 -9.20 22.62
C MET A 387 -10.43 -10.46 21.74
N GLU A 388 -9.84 -10.48 20.54
CA GLU A 388 -9.90 -11.62 19.61
C GLU A 388 -9.02 -12.82 20.04
N LYS A 389 -8.09 -12.68 20.99
CA LYS A 389 -7.31 -13.82 21.50
C LYS A 389 -8.14 -14.79 22.36
N ARG A 390 -9.37 -14.43 22.72
CA ARG A 390 -10.27 -15.22 23.59
C ARG A 390 -11.54 -15.74 22.87
N SER A 391 -11.69 -15.48 21.57
CA SER A 391 -12.76 -16.01 20.72
C SER A 391 -12.16 -16.90 19.65
#